data_AF-A0A521JZU7-F1
#
_entry.id   AF-A0A521JZU7-F1
#
_cell.length_a   1.000
_cell.length_b   1.000
_cell.length_c   1.000
_cell.angle_alpha   90.00
_cell.angle_beta   90.00
_cell.angle_gamma   90.00
#
_symmetry.space_group_name_H-M   'P 1'
#
loop_
_entity.id
_entity.type
_entity.pdbx_description
1 polymer ?
#
loop_
_entity_poly.entity_id
_entity_poly.type
_entity_poly.pdbx_seq_one_letter_code
_entity_poly.pdbx_strand_id
1 'polypeptide(L)'
;MRRRFLRVLSLGVVAVLCVAASVGCSTKEARYPADYARYQRIDKAVEALGKAYVKKDASAFHALLLPSNRIDKMEAGANKDFETFKDITLDLSIERIVIDGDQIDVFVHWQGLWKREQEDTEQRERGHGMLRWLGTQSILLSSFDGDIPFGISSRHKDSTAPPSASSR
;
A
#
# COMPACT_ATOMS: atom_id res chain seq x y z
N MET A 1 27.96 66.64 1.95
CA MET A 1 26.95 65.72 2.54
C MET A 1 25.76 65.45 1.60
N ARG A 2 25.93 64.98 0.36
CA ARG A 2 24.78 64.84 -0.57
C ARG A 2 24.82 63.70 -1.59
N ARG A 3 25.75 62.74 -1.48
CA ARG A 3 25.88 61.64 -2.47
C ARG A 3 25.86 60.21 -1.90
N ARG A 4 25.82 60.03 -0.57
CA ARG A 4 25.82 58.70 0.06
C ARG A 4 24.43 58.14 0.40
N PHE A 5 23.41 58.99 0.53
CA PHE A 5 22.06 58.57 0.90
C PHE A 5 21.21 58.01 -0.25
N LEU A 6 21.57 58.26 -1.50
CA LEU A 6 20.76 57.83 -2.65
C LEU A 6 20.99 56.37 -3.07
N ARG A 7 22.09 55.73 -2.67
CA ARG A 7 22.41 54.34 -3.07
C ARG A 7 21.88 53.27 -2.11
N VAL A 8 21.57 53.64 -0.87
CA VAL A 8 21.06 52.70 0.14
C VAL A 8 19.56 52.47 -0.04
N LEU A 9 18.82 53.50 -0.46
CA LEU A 9 17.38 53.39 -0.75
C LEU A 9 17.07 52.52 -1.97
N SER A 10 17.97 52.44 -2.96
CA SER A 10 17.75 51.64 -4.18
C SER A 10 18.00 50.14 -3.99
N LEU A 11 18.77 49.70 -2.99
CA LEU A 11 18.96 48.27 -2.71
C LEU A 11 17.91 47.69 -1.75
N GLY A 12 17.43 48.49 -0.79
CA GLY A 12 16.43 48.03 0.18
C GLY A 12 15.06 47.72 -0.44
N VAL A 13 14.62 48.53 -1.40
CA VAL A 13 13.31 48.36 -2.06
C VAL A 13 13.30 47.14 -3.00
N VAL A 14 14.42 46.83 -3.65
CA VAL A 14 14.55 45.64 -4.52
C VAL A 14 14.61 44.36 -3.70
N ALA A 15 15.30 44.37 -2.56
CA ALA A 15 15.39 43.20 -1.68
C ALA A 15 14.03 42.82 -1.04
N VAL A 16 13.20 43.80 -0.70
CA VAL A 16 11.85 43.56 -0.13
C VAL A 16 10.87 43.04 -1.20
N LEU A 17 11.01 43.45 -2.46
CA LEU A 17 10.16 42.93 -3.56
C LEU A 17 10.45 41.45 -3.91
N CYS A 18 11.70 40.99 -3.77
CA CYS A 18 12.07 39.62 -4.08
C CYS A 18 11.58 38.59 -3.03
N VAL A 19 11.42 39.00 -1.77
CA VAL A 19 10.95 38.09 -0.69
C VAL A 19 9.44 37.84 -0.77
N ALA A 20 8.66 38.75 -1.37
CA ALA A 20 7.22 38.58 -1.55
C ALA A 20 6.85 37.59 -2.68
N ALA A 21 7.80 37.22 -3.56
CA ALA A 21 7.55 36.36 -4.70
C ALA A 21 7.62 34.84 -4.40
N SER A 22 8.01 34.44 -3.18
CA SER A 22 8.19 33.01 -2.83
C SER A 22 7.00 32.37 -2.10
N VAL A 23 5.91 33.10 -1.87
CA VAL A 23 4.67 32.57 -1.26
C VAL A 23 3.57 32.45 -2.33
N GLY A 24 3.89 31.73 -3.38
CA GLY A 24 2.99 31.45 -4.50
C GLY A 24 2.90 29.95 -4.79
N CYS A 25 2.84 29.10 -3.75
CA CYS A 25 2.38 27.73 -3.94
C CYS A 25 0.88 27.80 -4.29
N SER A 26 0.59 27.99 -5.57
CA SER A 26 -0.73 27.82 -6.17
C SER A 26 -1.13 26.35 -6.01
N THR A 27 -1.65 25.99 -4.85
CA THR A 27 -2.30 24.71 -4.62
C THR A 27 -3.55 24.72 -5.47
N LYS A 28 -3.48 24.14 -6.67
CA LYS A 28 -4.66 23.92 -7.50
C LYS A 28 -5.60 23.04 -6.69
N GLU A 29 -6.70 23.62 -6.23
CA GLU A 29 -7.75 22.87 -5.56
C GLU A 29 -8.19 21.74 -6.48
N ALA A 30 -8.23 20.51 -5.94
CA ALA A 30 -8.54 19.34 -6.74
C ALA A 30 -9.92 19.54 -7.37
N ARG A 31 -10.03 19.34 -8.69
CA ARG A 31 -11.26 19.56 -9.46
C ARG A 31 -12.48 18.77 -8.92
N TYR A 32 -12.21 17.70 -8.15
CA TYR A 32 -13.18 16.91 -7.38
C TYR A 32 -12.56 16.51 -6.03
N PRO A 33 -12.65 17.37 -4.99
CA PRO A 33 -11.88 17.18 -3.76
C PRO A 33 -12.35 15.96 -2.94
N ALA A 34 -13.66 15.65 -2.98
CA ALA A 34 -14.22 14.49 -2.29
C ALA A 34 -13.74 13.16 -2.90
N ASP A 35 -13.73 13.05 -4.23
CA ASP A 35 -13.26 11.86 -4.94
C ASP A 35 -11.76 11.69 -4.78
N TYR A 36 -10.99 12.78 -4.89
CA TYR A 36 -9.55 12.75 -4.66
C TYR A 36 -9.20 12.29 -3.23
N ALA A 37 -9.87 12.83 -2.21
CA ALA A 37 -9.69 12.39 -0.83
C ALA A 37 -10.04 10.91 -0.63
N ARG A 38 -11.02 10.40 -1.37
CA ARG A 38 -11.38 8.97 -1.35
C ARG A 38 -10.28 8.11 -1.94
N TYR A 39 -9.71 8.46 -3.09
CA TYR A 39 -8.56 7.74 -3.65
C TYR A 39 -7.36 7.74 -2.72
N GLN A 40 -7.04 8.87 -2.08
CA GLN A 40 -5.96 8.93 -1.10
C GLN A 40 -6.18 8.00 0.11
N ARG A 41 -7.43 7.83 0.56
CA ARG A 41 -7.75 6.87 1.63
C ARG A 41 -7.57 5.43 1.17
N ILE A 42 -7.92 5.12 -0.08
CA ILE A 42 -7.73 3.79 -0.67
C ILE A 42 -6.24 3.47 -0.77
N ASP A 43 -5.44 4.38 -1.32
CA ASP A 43 -3.98 4.21 -1.42
C ASP A 43 -3.36 3.95 -0.04
N LYS A 44 -3.75 4.75 0.97
CA LYS A 44 -3.29 4.59 2.35
C LYS A 44 -3.71 3.25 2.97
N ALA A 45 -4.90 2.75 2.69
CA ALA A 45 -5.37 1.47 3.21
C ALA A 45 -4.55 0.31 2.63
N VAL A 46 -4.30 0.35 1.32
CA VAL A 46 -3.48 -0.65 0.60
C VAL A 46 -2.02 -0.59 1.06
N GLU A 47 -1.45 0.61 1.18
CA GLU A 47 -0.10 0.82 1.72
C GLU A 47 0.01 0.32 3.18
N ALA A 48 -0.97 0.65 4.02
CA ALA A 48 -1.00 0.21 5.42
C ALA A 48 -1.03 -1.31 5.53
N LEU A 49 -1.81 -1.99 4.68
CA LEU A 49 -1.88 -3.45 4.64
C LEU A 49 -0.53 -4.07 4.28
N GLY A 50 0.09 -3.61 3.18
CA GLY A 50 1.41 -4.09 2.77
C GLY A 50 2.48 -3.82 3.82
N LYS A 51 2.46 -2.64 4.43
CA LYS A 51 3.41 -2.23 5.48
C LYS A 51 3.24 -3.04 6.76
N ALA A 52 2.01 -3.30 7.20
CA ALA A 52 1.74 -4.14 8.35
C ALA A 52 2.27 -5.57 8.12
N TYR A 53 2.04 -6.12 6.92
CA TYR A 53 2.54 -7.44 6.54
C TYR A 53 4.08 -7.53 6.52
N VAL A 54 4.76 -6.60 5.83
CA VAL A 54 6.24 -6.56 5.77
C VAL A 54 6.86 -6.38 7.15
N LYS A 55 6.25 -5.55 8.01
CA LYS A 55 6.69 -5.35 9.39
C LYS A 55 6.30 -6.46 10.34
N LYS A 56 5.51 -7.44 9.88
CA LYS A 56 4.92 -8.51 10.68
C LYS A 56 4.14 -7.99 11.89
N ASP A 57 3.49 -6.86 11.71
CA ASP A 57 2.67 -6.22 12.74
C ASP A 57 1.26 -6.82 12.69
N ALA A 58 1.08 -7.94 13.40
CA ALA A 58 -0.19 -8.67 13.42
C ALA A 58 -1.36 -7.80 13.90
N SER A 59 -1.12 -6.90 14.86
CA SER A 59 -2.17 -6.01 15.36
C SER A 59 -2.57 -4.97 14.31
N ALA A 60 -1.60 -4.35 13.64
CA ALA A 60 -1.89 -3.39 12.57
C ALA A 60 -2.52 -4.07 11.35
N PHE A 61 -2.13 -5.31 11.05
CA PHE A 61 -2.73 -6.10 9.97
C PHE A 61 -4.20 -6.40 10.29
N HIS A 62 -4.47 -6.95 11.48
CA HIS A 62 -5.83 -7.25 11.96
C HIS A 62 -6.76 -6.03 11.94
N ALA A 63 -6.26 -4.86 12.34
CA ALA A 63 -7.04 -3.62 12.38
C ALA A 63 -7.59 -3.16 11.02
N LEU A 64 -7.09 -3.71 9.91
CA LEU A 64 -7.54 -3.40 8.55
C LEU A 64 -8.58 -4.38 8.02
N LEU A 65 -8.94 -5.42 8.79
CA LEU A 65 -9.75 -6.55 8.33
C LEU A 65 -11.18 -6.46 8.84
N LEU A 66 -12.13 -6.83 7.98
CA LEU A 66 -13.48 -7.17 8.41
C LEU A 66 -13.60 -8.66 8.69
N PRO A 67 -14.24 -9.05 9.80
CA PRO A 67 -14.33 -10.45 10.21
C PRO A 67 -15.18 -11.24 9.22
N SER A 68 -14.59 -12.29 8.65
CA SER A 68 -15.28 -13.28 7.83
C SER A 68 -14.41 -14.52 7.68
N ASN A 69 -15.00 -15.71 7.54
CA ASN A 69 -14.25 -16.97 7.42
C ASN A 69 -13.13 -16.92 6.36
N ARG A 70 -13.36 -16.24 5.24
CA ARG A 70 -12.32 -16.10 4.20
C ARG A 70 -11.18 -15.18 4.63
N ILE A 71 -11.49 -14.05 5.26
CA ILE A 71 -10.51 -13.11 5.79
C ILE A 71 -9.74 -13.73 6.96
N ASP A 72 -10.42 -14.45 7.86
CA ASP A 72 -9.81 -15.14 9.00
C ASP A 72 -8.76 -16.16 8.55
N LYS A 73 -9.03 -16.89 7.45
CA LYS A 73 -8.07 -17.83 6.84
C LYS A 73 -6.87 -17.13 6.24
N MET A 74 -7.09 -15.99 5.57
CA MET A 74 -6.00 -15.18 5.01
C MET A 74 -5.13 -14.60 6.13
N GLU A 75 -5.75 -14.10 7.20
CA GLU A 75 -5.06 -13.59 8.39
C GLU A 75 -4.24 -14.68 9.07
N ALA A 76 -4.81 -15.88 9.25
CA ALA A 76 -4.06 -17.03 9.78
C ALA A 76 -2.86 -17.38 8.88
N GLY A 77 -3.02 -17.30 7.56
CA GLY A 77 -1.93 -17.45 6.59
C GLY A 77 -0.83 -16.39 6.77
N ALA A 78 -1.22 -15.13 6.93
CA ALA A 78 -0.29 -14.03 7.18
C ALA A 78 0.46 -14.20 8.51
N ASN A 79 -0.24 -14.54 9.58
CA ASN A 79 0.37 -14.79 10.90
C ASN A 79 1.38 -15.93 10.85
N LYS A 80 1.06 -17.00 10.11
CA LYS A 80 2.02 -18.09 9.88
C LYS A 80 3.25 -17.64 9.08
N ASP A 81 3.09 -16.74 8.11
CA ASP A 81 4.24 -16.16 7.40
C ASP A 81 5.12 -15.35 8.35
N PHE A 82 4.52 -14.60 9.29
CA PHE A 82 5.25 -13.82 10.30
C PHE A 82 6.12 -14.69 11.20
N GLU A 83 5.62 -15.87 11.57
CA GLU A 83 6.36 -16.86 12.36
C GLU A 83 7.42 -17.60 11.52
N THR A 84 7.16 -17.80 10.23
CA THR A 84 7.97 -18.67 9.37
C THR A 84 9.19 -17.96 8.77
N PHE A 85 9.00 -16.73 8.30
CA PHE A 85 10.03 -16.01 7.57
C PHE A 85 10.73 -15.03 8.50
N LYS A 86 12.05 -14.95 8.40
CA LYS A 86 12.86 -13.95 9.10
C LYS A 86 12.75 -12.60 8.43
N ASP A 87 12.81 -12.56 7.11
CA ASP A 87 12.70 -11.33 6.33
C ASP A 87 11.61 -11.49 5.27
N ILE A 88 10.81 -10.45 5.11
CA ILE A 88 9.77 -10.35 4.09
C ILE A 88 9.96 -9.01 3.39
N THR A 89 10.06 -9.02 2.08
CA THR A 89 9.96 -7.82 1.23
C THR A 89 8.75 -7.97 0.34
N LEU A 90 7.98 -6.91 0.18
CA LEU A 90 6.78 -6.89 -0.65
C LEU A 90 6.67 -5.53 -1.34
N ASP A 91 6.48 -5.58 -2.63
CA ASP A 91 6.03 -4.48 -3.46
C ASP A 91 4.58 -4.77 -3.88
N LEU A 92 3.67 -3.86 -3.52
CA LEU A 92 2.24 -3.96 -3.72
C LEU A 92 1.80 -2.73 -4.52
N SER A 93 1.49 -2.94 -5.80
CA SER A 93 1.18 -1.86 -6.74
C SER A 93 -0.28 -1.91 -7.16
N ILE A 94 -0.98 -0.78 -7.05
CA ILE A 94 -2.37 -0.64 -7.50
C ILE A 94 -2.39 -0.51 -9.03
N GLU A 95 -3.09 -1.42 -9.70
CA GLU A 95 -3.30 -1.37 -11.15
C GLU A 95 -4.58 -0.60 -11.50
N ARG A 96 -5.65 -0.84 -10.73
CA ARG A 96 -6.97 -0.28 -11.00
C ARG A 96 -7.81 -0.22 -9.72
N ILE A 97 -8.64 0.82 -9.62
CA ILE A 97 -9.63 0.98 -8.57
C ILE A 97 -11.01 1.08 -9.21
N VAL A 98 -11.96 0.27 -8.76
CA VAL A 98 -13.38 0.34 -9.11
C VAL A 98 -14.16 0.67 -7.86
N ILE A 99 -14.99 1.71 -7.93
CA ILE A 99 -15.77 2.20 -6.79
C ILE A 99 -17.25 2.08 -7.15
N ASP A 100 -18.01 1.35 -6.33
CA ASP A 100 -19.47 1.23 -6.44
C ASP A 100 -20.10 1.44 -5.06
N GLY A 101 -20.75 2.58 -4.86
CA GLY A 101 -21.28 2.97 -3.55
C GLY A 101 -20.19 3.03 -2.48
N ASP A 102 -20.30 2.20 -1.46
CA ASP A 102 -19.33 2.01 -0.37
C ASP A 102 -18.37 0.82 -0.59
N GLN A 103 -18.56 0.05 -1.66
CA GLN A 103 -17.65 -1.02 -2.08
C GLN A 103 -16.53 -0.46 -2.97
N ILE A 104 -15.31 -0.94 -2.73
CA ILE A 104 -14.11 -0.54 -3.45
C ILE A 104 -13.33 -1.81 -3.82
N ASP A 105 -13.23 -2.10 -5.11
CA ASP A 105 -12.42 -3.19 -5.62
C ASP A 105 -11.09 -2.63 -6.14
N VAL A 106 -9.99 -3.03 -5.49
CA VAL A 106 -8.63 -2.63 -5.84
C VAL A 106 -7.90 -3.81 -6.46
N PHE A 107 -7.56 -3.69 -7.74
CA PHE A 107 -6.74 -4.67 -8.44
C PHE A 107 -5.27 -4.33 -8.20
N VAL A 108 -4.50 -5.32 -7.78
CA VAL A 108 -3.09 -5.16 -7.41
C VAL A 108 -2.21 -6.14 -8.16
N HIS A 109 -1.06 -5.65 -8.59
CA HIS A 109 0.10 -6.47 -8.88
C HIS A 109 0.97 -6.54 -7.63
N TRP A 110 1.61 -7.67 -7.40
CA TRP A 110 2.55 -7.80 -6.30
C TRP A 110 3.74 -8.69 -6.63
N GLN A 111 4.85 -8.40 -5.97
CA GLN A 111 6.06 -9.22 -5.98
C GLN A 111 6.80 -9.10 -4.66
N GLY A 112 7.49 -10.16 -4.25
CA GLY A 112 8.21 -10.15 -2.98
C GLY A 112 9.31 -11.20 -2.87
N LEU A 113 10.04 -11.11 -1.77
CA LEU A 113 11.06 -12.07 -1.35
C LEU A 113 10.80 -12.47 0.09
N TRP A 114 10.79 -13.77 0.35
CA TRP A 114 10.62 -14.35 1.67
C TRP A 114 11.87 -15.16 2.02
N LYS A 115 12.54 -14.80 3.12
CA LYS A 115 13.75 -15.49 3.59
C LYS A 115 13.46 -16.19 4.92
N ARG A 116 13.75 -17.49 5.00
CA ARG A 116 13.71 -18.26 6.25
C ARG A 116 15.02 -18.09 7.00
N GLU A 117 15.00 -18.31 8.31
CA GLU A 117 16.22 -18.16 9.12
C GLU A 117 17.27 -19.24 8.82
N GLN A 118 16.83 -20.46 8.53
CA GLN A 118 17.71 -21.62 8.32
C GLN A 118 18.08 -21.88 6.85
N GLU A 119 17.55 -21.08 5.93
CA GLU A 119 17.79 -21.22 4.49
C GLU A 119 18.46 -19.96 3.97
N ASP A 120 19.54 -20.14 3.22
CA ASP A 120 20.21 -19.01 2.59
C ASP A 120 19.52 -18.56 1.28
N THR A 121 18.61 -19.38 0.77
CA THR A 121 17.85 -19.13 -0.44
C THR A 121 16.60 -18.30 -0.13
N GLU A 122 16.42 -17.20 -0.87
CA GLU A 122 15.21 -16.40 -0.83
C GLU A 122 14.15 -16.99 -1.77
N GLN A 123 12.93 -17.14 -1.27
CA GLN A 123 11.78 -17.52 -2.08
C GLN A 123 11.23 -16.25 -2.74
N ARG A 124 11.28 -16.19 -4.08
CA ARG A 124 10.68 -15.10 -4.86
C ARG A 124 9.31 -15.51 -5.37
N GLU A 125 8.30 -14.70 -5.07
CA GLU A 125 6.93 -14.90 -5.56
C GLU A 125 6.38 -13.61 -6.16
N ARG A 126 5.38 -13.74 -7.03
CA ARG A 126 4.66 -12.62 -7.64
C ARG A 126 3.28 -13.06 -8.09
N GLY A 127 2.35 -12.12 -8.19
CA GLY A 127 0.99 -12.43 -8.60
C GLY A 127 0.14 -11.20 -8.90
N HIS A 128 -1.13 -11.46 -9.15
CA HIS A 128 -2.18 -10.45 -9.31
C HIS A 128 -3.40 -10.86 -8.50
N GLY A 129 -4.02 -9.89 -7.84
CA GLY A 129 -5.18 -10.12 -7.01
C GLY A 129 -6.13 -8.94 -7.01
N MET A 130 -7.33 -9.17 -6.49
CA MET A 130 -8.30 -8.12 -6.20
C MET A 130 -8.49 -8.07 -4.68
N LEU A 131 -8.40 -6.88 -4.10
CA LEU A 131 -8.72 -6.61 -2.70
C LEU A 131 -10.04 -5.84 -2.67
N ARG A 132 -11.06 -6.40 -1.99
CA ARG A 132 -12.35 -5.73 -1.82
C ARG A 132 -12.40 -5.07 -0.46
N TRP A 133 -12.65 -3.77 -0.47
CA TRP A 133 -12.78 -2.95 0.70
C TRP A 133 -14.20 -2.41 0.83
N LEU A 134 -14.63 -2.19 2.07
CA LEU A 134 -15.91 -1.57 2.40
C LEU A 134 -15.71 -0.33 3.24
N GLY A 135 -16.51 0.69 2.93
CA GLY A 135 -16.62 1.92 3.70
C GLY A 135 -16.18 3.17 2.95
N THR A 136 -16.47 4.32 3.55
CA THR A 136 -16.23 5.65 2.95
C THR A 136 -15.22 6.48 3.74
N GLN A 137 -15.24 6.38 5.07
CA GLN A 137 -14.35 7.06 6.01
C GLN A 137 -13.27 6.10 6.52
N SER A 138 -13.71 4.97 7.09
CA SER A 138 -12.88 3.82 7.44
C SER A 138 -13.05 2.78 6.36
N ILE A 139 -11.95 2.40 5.72
CA ILE A 139 -11.93 1.46 4.60
C ILE A 139 -11.29 0.18 5.11
N LEU A 140 -12.08 -0.88 5.22
CA LEU A 140 -11.63 -2.17 5.77
C LEU A 140 -11.75 -3.27 4.71
N LEU A 141 -10.79 -4.19 4.70
CA LEU A 141 -10.73 -5.31 3.77
C LEU A 141 -11.78 -6.35 4.12
N SER A 142 -12.75 -6.57 3.23
CA SER A 142 -13.87 -7.49 3.44
C SER A 142 -13.73 -8.79 2.67
N SER A 143 -13.00 -8.79 1.56
CA SER A 143 -12.75 -9.98 0.75
C SER A 143 -11.53 -9.74 -0.14
N PHE A 144 -11.11 -10.79 -0.83
CA PHE A 144 -10.09 -10.72 -1.87
C PHE A 144 -10.48 -11.66 -3.01
N ASP A 145 -9.77 -11.66 -4.14
CA ASP A 145 -9.88 -12.68 -5.17
C ASP A 145 -8.55 -12.83 -5.91
N GLY A 146 -8.39 -13.97 -6.60
CA GLY A 146 -7.14 -14.31 -7.28
C GLY A 146 -6.00 -14.57 -6.31
N ASP A 147 -4.79 -14.15 -6.71
CA ASP A 147 -3.56 -14.44 -6.01
C ASP A 147 -3.10 -13.27 -5.16
N ILE A 148 -2.95 -13.47 -3.85
CA ILE A 148 -2.58 -12.44 -2.88
C ILE A 148 -1.26 -12.78 -2.15
N PRO A 149 -0.45 -11.80 -1.71
CA PRO A 149 0.87 -12.06 -1.13
C PRO A 149 0.87 -12.64 0.29
N PHE A 150 -0.29 -13.09 0.79
CA PHE A 150 -0.46 -13.55 2.17
C PHE A 150 -0.62 -15.08 2.21
N GLY A 151 0.02 -15.75 3.17
CA GLY A 151 0.03 -17.21 3.32
C GLY A 151 1.07 -17.94 2.46
N ILE A 152 2.17 -17.29 2.09
CA ILE A 152 3.21 -17.85 1.19
C ILE A 152 3.82 -19.15 1.76
N SER A 153 3.99 -19.22 3.07
CA SER A 153 4.53 -20.39 3.79
C SER A 153 3.75 -21.68 3.57
N SER A 154 2.51 -21.59 3.09
CA SER A 154 1.60 -22.73 2.91
C SER A 154 1.45 -23.18 1.46
N ARG A 155 1.84 -22.38 0.46
CA ARG A 155 1.60 -22.67 -0.97
C ARG A 155 2.33 -23.90 -1.49
N HIS A 156 3.57 -24.11 -1.06
CA HIS A 156 4.42 -25.20 -1.57
C HIS A 156 4.14 -26.57 -0.95
N LYS A 157 3.27 -26.67 0.06
CA LYS A 157 2.89 -27.97 0.64
C LYS A 157 1.93 -28.76 -0.27
N ASP A 158 1.20 -28.08 -1.15
CA ASP A 158 0.18 -28.71 -2.00
C ASP A 158 0.71 -29.09 -3.40
N SER A 159 1.85 -28.53 -3.84
CA SER A 159 2.39 -28.77 -5.19
C SER A 159 3.21 -30.06 -5.34
N THR A 160 3.39 -30.86 -4.28
CA THR A 160 4.11 -32.15 -4.34
C THR A 160 3.16 -33.37 -4.42
N ALA A 161 1.86 -33.16 -4.66
CA ALA A 161 0.99 -34.27 -5.03
C ALA A 161 1.26 -34.67 -6.50
N PRO A 162 1.70 -35.91 -6.79
CA PRO A 162 1.88 -36.35 -8.18
C PRO A 162 0.55 -36.27 -8.92
N PRO A 163 0.53 -35.94 -10.23
CA PRO A 163 -0.70 -35.96 -11.00
C PRO A 163 -1.31 -37.36 -10.91
N SER A 164 -2.51 -37.46 -10.35
CA SER A 164 -3.28 -38.69 -10.34
C SER A 164 -3.38 -39.18 -11.78
N ALA A 165 -2.77 -40.33 -12.07
CA ALA A 165 -2.88 -40.97 -13.36
C ALA A 165 -4.37 -41.20 -13.66
N SER A 166 -4.86 -40.49 -14.67
CA SER A 166 -6.20 -40.70 -15.23
C SER A 166 -6.26 -42.11 -15.81
N SER A 167 -6.81 -43.05 -15.05
CA SER A 167 -7.19 -44.37 -15.56
C SER A 167 -8.34 -44.19 -16.55
N ARG A 168 -8.11 -44.57 -17.80
CA ARG A 168 -9.11 -44.71 -18.85
C ARG A 168 -9.59 -46.15 -18.90
#